data_AF-A0A8T2SQE4-F1
#
_entry.id   AF-A0A8T2SQE4-F1
#
_cell.length_a   1.000
_cell.length_b   1.000
_cell.length_c   1.000
_cell.angle_alpha   90.00
_cell.angle_beta   90.00
_cell.angle_gamma   90.00
#
_symmetry.space_group_name_H-M   'P 1'
#
loop_
_entity.id
_entity.type
_entity.pdbx_description
1 polymer ?
#
loop_
_entity_poly.entity_id
_entity_poly.type
_entity_poly.pdbx_seq_one_letter_code
_entity_poly.pdbx_strand_id
1 'polypeptide(L)'
;MARTKQTARKDPINFPTYKKKVFQPRRRTPQPRQQENVQRRPPPPQTRAPQRRRRYTKVFVEIRHYQKTAELLIPRRPFARVVKEELQRYCAGLRIQALALEALQEAAEAFLISMLEDSNPCAIHAKQVTIQPKDIQLARRIRGDRS
;
A
#
# COMPACT_ATOMS: atom_id res chain seq x y z
N MET A 1 33.66 -56.53 -18.85
CA MET A 1 34.12 -55.40 -18.01
C MET A 1 34.78 -54.38 -18.92
N ALA A 2 34.22 -53.19 -19.12
CA ALA A 2 34.98 -51.98 -19.46
C ALA A 2 34.06 -50.76 -19.66
N ARG A 3 34.36 -49.76 -18.85
CA ARG A 3 33.96 -48.34 -18.83
C ARG A 3 34.17 -47.64 -20.19
N THR A 4 33.20 -46.83 -20.61
CA THR A 4 33.42 -45.74 -21.58
C THR A 4 32.70 -44.46 -21.13
N LYS A 5 33.49 -43.47 -20.71
CA LYS A 5 33.15 -42.04 -20.70
C LYS A 5 34.07 -41.38 -21.73
N GLN A 6 33.53 -40.41 -22.47
CA GLN A 6 34.14 -39.31 -23.25
C GLN A 6 33.40 -39.16 -24.59
N THR A 7 33.09 -38.00 -25.17
CA THR A 7 33.25 -36.57 -24.84
C THR A 7 32.32 -35.77 -25.77
N ALA A 8 31.98 -34.53 -25.38
CA ALA A 8 31.03 -33.63 -26.03
C ALA A 8 31.45 -33.08 -27.40
N ARG A 9 30.47 -32.65 -28.23
CA ARG A 9 30.61 -31.56 -29.22
C ARG A 9 29.27 -30.80 -29.42
N LYS A 10 29.36 -29.47 -29.54
CA LYS A 10 28.29 -28.49 -29.76
C LYS A 10 28.19 -28.09 -31.26
N ASP A 11 26.94 -27.94 -31.71
CA ASP A 11 26.32 -26.97 -32.66
C ASP A 11 26.87 -26.87 -34.11
N PRO A 12 26.09 -26.52 -35.19
CA PRO A 12 25.10 -25.42 -35.22
C PRO A 12 23.86 -25.47 -36.20
N ILE A 13 22.84 -24.65 -35.87
CA ILE A 13 22.08 -23.62 -36.66
C ILE A 13 21.25 -23.95 -37.95
N ASN A 14 19.93 -23.68 -37.81
CA ASN A 14 18.87 -23.05 -38.68
C ASN A 14 18.34 -23.51 -40.07
N PHE A 15 17.00 -23.59 -40.08
CA PHE A 15 15.92 -23.15 -41.01
C PHE A 15 15.79 -23.70 -42.46
N PRO A 16 14.53 -24.08 -42.83
CA PRO A 16 14.00 -23.90 -44.19
C PRO A 16 12.56 -23.30 -44.20
N THR A 17 12.28 -22.16 -44.85
CA THR A 17 11.97 -21.86 -46.28
C THR A 17 10.54 -22.16 -46.81
N TYR A 18 9.88 -21.06 -47.19
CA TYR A 18 8.72 -20.73 -48.04
C TYR A 18 8.20 -21.70 -49.14
N LYS A 19 6.88 -21.72 -49.40
CA LYS A 19 6.18 -21.15 -50.61
C LYS A 19 4.65 -21.48 -50.71
N LYS A 20 3.95 -20.68 -51.54
CA LYS A 20 2.49 -20.40 -51.63
C LYS A 20 1.68 -21.20 -52.69
N LYS A 21 0.33 -21.11 -52.56
CA LYS A 21 -0.83 -21.24 -53.50
C LYS A 21 -1.52 -22.62 -53.50
N VAL A 22 -2.86 -22.80 -53.52
CA VAL A 22 -3.90 -22.35 -54.48
C VAL A 22 -5.31 -22.37 -53.83
N PHE A 23 -6.24 -21.53 -54.29
CA PHE A 23 -7.66 -21.46 -53.86
C PHE A 23 -8.59 -22.23 -54.82
N GLN A 24 -9.55 -23.01 -54.30
CA GLN A 24 -10.68 -23.58 -55.05
C GLN A 24 -11.98 -23.52 -54.21
N PRO A 25 -13.14 -23.17 -54.78
CA PRO A 25 -14.41 -23.13 -54.03
C PRO A 25 -15.16 -24.46 -54.17
N ARG A 26 -15.59 -25.07 -53.05
CA ARG A 26 -16.41 -26.29 -53.07
C ARG A 26 -17.81 -26.02 -52.52
N ARG A 27 -18.81 -26.34 -53.34
CA ARG A 27 -20.26 -26.24 -53.10
C ARG A 27 -20.72 -27.22 -52.01
N ARG A 28 -21.80 -26.82 -51.32
CA ARG A 28 -22.41 -27.38 -50.10
C ARG A 28 -23.01 -28.78 -50.29
N THR A 29 -22.86 -29.63 -49.27
CA THR A 29 -23.80 -30.72 -48.94
C THR A 29 -24.51 -30.38 -47.62
N PRO A 30 -25.85 -30.52 -47.51
CA PRO A 30 -26.57 -30.26 -46.27
C PRO A 30 -26.50 -31.51 -45.36
N GLN A 31 -25.76 -31.42 -44.25
CA GLN A 31 -25.84 -32.42 -43.19
C GLN A 31 -27.00 -32.08 -42.23
N PRO A 32 -27.76 -33.07 -41.76
CA PRO A 32 -28.90 -32.84 -40.87
C PRO A 32 -28.43 -32.27 -39.53
N ARG A 33 -29.13 -31.23 -39.05
CA ARG A 33 -28.95 -30.68 -37.69
C ARG A 33 -29.18 -31.80 -36.67
N GLN A 34 -28.10 -32.38 -36.17
CA GLN A 34 -28.13 -33.03 -34.87
C GLN A 34 -28.22 -31.90 -33.85
N GLN A 35 -29.32 -31.89 -33.09
CA GLN A 35 -29.45 -31.02 -31.93
C GLN A 35 -28.43 -31.50 -30.90
N GLU A 36 -27.23 -30.92 -30.91
CA GLU A 36 -26.35 -31.02 -29.75
C GLU A 36 -27.10 -30.40 -28.57
N ASN A 37 -27.38 -31.26 -27.59
CA ASN A 37 -27.96 -30.90 -26.32
C ASN A 37 -26.97 -29.97 -25.60
N VAL A 38 -27.14 -28.66 -25.79
CA VAL A 38 -26.34 -27.66 -25.08
C VAL A 38 -26.73 -27.76 -23.60
N GLN A 39 -25.97 -28.56 -22.86
CA GLN A 39 -26.00 -28.60 -21.41
C GLN A 39 -25.85 -27.15 -20.93
N ARG A 40 -26.96 -26.55 -20.49
CA ARG A 40 -26.97 -25.18 -19.95
C ARG A 40 -26.04 -25.18 -18.75
N ARG A 41 -24.84 -24.59 -18.89
CA ARG A 41 -23.97 -24.33 -17.73
C ARG A 41 -24.79 -23.52 -16.72
N PRO A 42 -24.80 -23.91 -15.43
CA PRO A 42 -25.43 -23.08 -14.42
C PRO A 42 -24.77 -21.69 -14.43
N PRO A 43 -25.53 -20.61 -14.24
CA PRO A 43 -24.96 -19.27 -14.18
C PRO A 43 -23.88 -19.21 -13.09
N PRO A 44 -22.79 -18.45 -13.29
CA PRO A 44 -21.78 -18.29 -12.25
C PRO A 44 -22.45 -17.81 -10.96
N PRO A 45 -22.03 -18.30 -9.77
CA PRO A 45 -22.59 -17.85 -8.51
C PRO A 45 -22.48 -16.32 -8.49
N GLN A 46 -23.62 -15.64 -8.29
CA GLN A 46 -23.67 -14.21 -8.12
C GLN A 46 -22.76 -13.86 -6.94
N THR A 47 -21.55 -13.39 -7.21
CA THR A 47 -20.65 -12.89 -6.19
C THR A 47 -21.35 -11.70 -5.59
N ARG A 48 -21.84 -11.87 -4.35
CA ARG A 48 -22.46 -10.79 -3.58
C ARG A 48 -21.55 -9.57 -3.68
N ALA A 49 -22.12 -8.43 -4.05
CA ALA A 49 -21.38 -7.18 -4.19
C ALA A 49 -20.51 -6.96 -2.93
N PRO A 50 -19.24 -6.56 -3.08
CA PRO A 50 -18.32 -6.44 -1.96
C PRO A 50 -18.95 -5.51 -0.92
N GLN A 51 -19.23 -6.06 0.27
CA GLN A 51 -19.89 -5.31 1.33
C GLN A 51 -18.95 -4.21 1.81
N ARG A 52 -19.23 -2.98 1.38
CA ARG A 52 -18.43 -1.81 1.68
C ARG A 52 -18.51 -1.55 3.19
N ARG A 53 -17.44 -1.85 3.91
CA ARG A 53 -17.34 -1.56 5.36
C ARG A 53 -17.64 -0.06 5.57
N ARG A 54 -18.54 0.25 6.51
CA ARG A 54 -18.89 1.63 6.87
C ARG A 54 -17.61 2.37 7.29
N ARG A 55 -17.41 3.62 6.83
CA ARG A 55 -16.17 4.38 7.06
C ARG A 55 -15.76 4.43 8.54
N TYR A 56 -16.73 4.63 9.43
CA TYR A 56 -16.49 4.70 10.88
C TYR A 56 -16.00 3.39 11.52
N THR A 57 -16.31 2.22 10.93
CA THR A 57 -15.78 0.96 11.47
C THR A 57 -14.29 0.77 11.19
N LYS A 58 -13.72 1.45 10.19
CA LYS A 58 -12.27 1.41 9.93
C LYS A 58 -11.51 2.26 10.95
N VAL A 59 -12.01 3.46 11.24
CA VAL A 59 -11.36 4.40 12.17
C VAL A 59 -11.22 3.79 13.58
N PHE A 60 -12.27 3.16 14.12
CA PHE A 60 -12.17 2.52 15.45
C PHE A 60 -11.22 1.33 15.48
N VAL A 61 -11.04 0.62 14.35
CA VAL A 61 -10.06 -0.46 14.24
C VAL A 61 -8.65 0.11 14.23
N GLU A 62 -8.42 1.19 13.50
CA GLU A 62 -7.13 1.90 13.45
C GLU A 62 -6.75 2.48 14.82
N ILE A 63 -7.68 3.17 15.50
CA ILE A 63 -7.45 3.72 16.85
C ILE A 63 -7.02 2.60 17.82
N ARG A 64 -7.76 1.48 17.85
CA ARG A 64 -7.41 0.36 18.73
C ARG A 64 -6.08 -0.30 18.37
N HIS A 65 -5.74 -0.34 17.08
CA HIS A 65 -4.47 -0.88 16.62
C HIS A 65 -3.31 -0.02 17.10
N TYR A 66 -3.34 1.29 16.80
CA TYR A 66 -2.28 2.24 17.14
C TYR A 66 -2.17 2.55 18.64
N GLN A 67 -3.23 2.34 19.42
CA GLN A 67 -3.14 2.40 20.89
C GLN A 67 -2.52 1.14 21.50
N LYS A 68 -2.51 0.02 20.78
CA LYS A 68 -1.94 -1.24 21.26
C LYS A 68 -0.47 -1.39 20.86
N THR A 69 -0.10 -0.87 19.70
CA THR A 69 1.27 -0.87 19.20
C THR A 69 1.98 0.44 19.55
N ALA A 70 3.30 0.40 19.65
CA ALA A 70 4.14 1.59 19.89
C ALA A 70 5.11 1.80 18.71
N GLU A 71 4.62 1.59 17.49
CA GLU A 71 5.42 1.82 16.28
C GLU A 71 5.46 3.31 15.92
N LEU A 72 6.59 3.76 15.36
CA LEU A 72 6.72 5.13 14.85
C LEU A 72 5.90 5.28 13.57
N LEU A 73 5.04 6.29 13.54
CA LEU A 73 4.08 6.53 12.46
C LEU A 73 4.62 7.48 11.39
N ILE A 74 5.57 8.36 11.75
CA ILE A 74 6.16 9.28 10.79
C ILE A 74 7.27 8.54 10.02
N PRO A 75 7.28 8.58 8.67
CA PRO A 75 8.37 7.94 7.94
C PRO A 75 9.72 8.58 8.26
N ARG A 76 10.71 7.75 8.61
CA ARG A 76 12.04 8.20 9.08
C ARG A 76 12.75 9.16 8.12
N ARG A 77 12.65 8.93 6.80
CA ARG A 77 13.35 9.73 5.78
C ARG A 77 12.86 11.18 5.69
N PRO A 78 11.55 11.48 5.57
CA PRO A 78 11.07 12.85 5.63
C PRO A 78 11.32 13.52 6.99
N PHE A 79 11.15 12.79 8.11
CA PHE A 79 11.50 13.34 9.43
C PHE A 79 12.96 13.80 9.50
N ALA A 80 13.90 12.96 9.02
CA ALA A 80 15.32 13.30 8.94
C ALA A 80 15.62 14.53 8.06
N ARG A 81 14.82 14.80 7.02
CA ARG A 81 14.98 15.99 6.19
C ARG A 81 14.59 17.25 6.96
N VAL A 82 13.45 17.22 7.66
CA VAL A 82 12.96 18.34 8.48
C VAL A 82 13.94 18.64 9.62
N VAL A 83 14.43 17.61 10.32
CA VAL A 83 15.43 17.81 11.39
C VAL A 83 16.70 18.45 10.84
N LYS A 84 17.19 18.03 9.66
CA LYS A 84 18.35 18.65 9.03
C LYS A 84 18.09 20.10 8.61
N GLU A 85 16.91 20.40 8.07
CA GLU A 85 16.50 21.75 7.71
C GLU A 85 16.48 22.68 8.92
N GLU A 86 15.93 22.23 10.05
CA GLU A 86 15.91 23.02 11.29
C GLU A 86 17.32 23.21 11.86
N LEU A 87 18.16 22.17 11.88
CA LEU A 87 19.54 22.28 12.38
C LEU A 87 20.42 23.21 11.52
N GLN A 88 20.16 23.28 10.21
CA GLN A 88 20.87 24.18 9.29
C GLN A 88 20.69 25.66 9.64
N ARG A 89 19.61 26.03 10.35
CA ARG A 89 19.39 27.41 10.81
C ARG A 89 20.34 27.83 11.94
N TYR A 90 20.87 26.86 12.69
CA TYR A 90 21.76 27.11 13.82
C TYR A 90 23.23 26.92 13.49
N CYS A 91 23.57 25.83 12.79
CA CYS A 91 24.96 25.54 12.42
C CYS A 91 25.04 24.69 11.15
N ALA A 92 25.85 25.14 10.19
CA ALA A 92 26.08 24.42 8.94
C ALA A 92 27.01 23.21 9.16
N GLY A 93 26.70 22.09 8.49
CA GLY A 93 27.58 20.92 8.45
C GLY A 93 27.46 19.94 9.62
N LEU A 94 26.46 20.09 10.49
CA LEU A 94 26.18 19.15 11.58
C LEU A 94 25.87 17.73 11.04
N ARG A 95 26.51 16.73 11.65
CA ARG A 95 26.23 15.31 11.41
C ARG A 95 25.32 14.79 12.53
N ILE A 96 24.25 14.12 12.16
CA ILE A 96 23.27 13.57 13.12
C ILE A 96 23.56 12.09 13.32
N GLN A 97 23.72 11.67 14.57
CA GLN A 97 23.82 10.26 14.94
C GLN A 97 22.48 9.53 14.71
N ALA A 98 22.51 8.25 14.33
CA ALA A 98 21.29 7.47 14.09
C ALA A 98 20.36 7.43 15.32
N LEU A 99 20.92 7.20 16.52
CA LEU A 99 20.18 7.17 17.79
C LEU A 99 19.63 8.55 18.17
N ALA A 100 20.36 9.63 17.90
CA ALA A 100 19.87 10.98 18.15
C ALA A 100 18.66 11.32 17.29
N LEU A 101 18.67 10.88 16.03
CA LEU A 101 17.51 11.04 15.14
C LEU A 101 16.29 10.24 15.63
N GLU A 102 16.50 9.02 16.14
CA GLU A 102 15.43 8.18 16.70
C GLU A 102 14.84 8.82 17.96
N ALA A 103 15.68 9.29 18.90
CA ALA A 103 15.23 9.97 20.10
C ALA A 103 14.42 11.24 19.80
N LEU A 104 14.85 12.04 18.82
CA LEU A 104 14.09 13.21 18.36
C LEU A 104 12.74 12.80 17.78
N GLN A 105 12.68 11.69 17.05
CA GLN A 105 11.45 11.20 16.46
C GLN A 105 10.47 10.70 17.52
N GLU A 106 10.94 9.89 18.47
CA GLU A 106 10.13 9.41 19.60
C GLU A 106 9.54 10.57 20.40
N ALA A 107 10.37 11.56 20.75
CA ALA A 107 9.91 12.74 21.48
C ALA A 107 8.87 13.56 20.69
N ALA A 108 9.10 13.76 19.39
CA ALA A 108 8.19 14.52 18.54
C ALA A 108 6.83 13.81 18.38
N GLU A 109 6.82 12.50 18.14
CA GLU A 109 5.58 11.73 18.00
C GLU A 109 4.81 11.66 19.32
N ALA A 110 5.50 11.42 20.44
CA ALA A 110 4.90 11.43 21.77
C ALA A 110 4.25 12.79 22.09
N PHE A 111 4.92 13.90 21.75
CA PHE A 111 4.37 15.24 21.92
C PHE A 111 3.09 15.45 21.07
N LEU A 112 3.12 15.03 19.81
CA LEU A 112 1.95 15.17 18.91
C LEU A 112 0.77 14.33 19.38
N ILE A 113 1.00 13.09 19.83
CA ILE A 113 -0.04 12.21 20.39
C ILE A 113 -0.66 12.88 21.61
N SER A 114 0.16 13.32 22.56
CA SER A 114 -0.30 14.00 23.77
C SER A 114 -1.10 15.27 23.45
N MET A 115 -0.67 16.07 22.47
CA MET A 115 -1.40 17.27 22.05
C MET A 115 -2.76 16.94 21.44
N LEU A 116 -2.86 15.87 20.64
CA LEU A 116 -4.11 15.42 20.02
C LEU A 116 -5.07 14.81 21.03
N GLU A 117 -4.54 14.13 22.06
CA GLU A 117 -5.33 13.61 23.17
C GLU A 117 -6.04 14.74 23.93
N ASP A 118 -5.37 15.86 24.21
CA ASP A 118 -5.98 17.01 24.88
C ASP A 118 -6.94 17.80 23.97
N SER A 119 -6.66 17.81 22.66
CA SER A 119 -7.51 18.49 21.67
C SER A 119 -8.84 17.76 21.46
N ASN A 120 -8.88 16.44 21.69
CA ASN A 120 -10.07 15.62 21.45
C ASN A 120 -11.25 15.96 22.40
N PRO A 121 -11.07 16.07 23.75
CA PRO A 121 -12.08 16.60 24.65
C PRO A 121 -12.55 18.01 24.29
N CYS A 122 -11.67 18.88 23.78
CA CYS A 122 -12.04 20.22 23.33
C CYS A 122 -13.04 20.18 22.16
N ALA A 123 -12.80 19.30 21.18
CA ALA A 123 -13.73 19.09 20.07
C ALA A 123 -15.07 18.52 20.54
N ILE A 124 -15.04 17.54 21.45
CA ILE A 124 -16.25 16.92 22.04
C ILE A 124 -17.06 17.95 22.84
N HIS A 125 -16.40 18.83 23.59
CA HIS A 125 -17.04 19.92 24.32
C HIS A 125 -17.80 20.87 23.37
N ALA A 126 -17.27 21.10 22.16
CA ALA A 126 -17.92 21.86 21.11
C ALA A 126 -19.00 21.07 20.32
N LYS A 127 -19.36 19.86 20.76
CA LYS A 127 -20.29 18.91 20.08
C LYS A 127 -19.81 18.48 18.69
N GLN A 128 -18.50 18.45 18.47
CA GLN A 128 -17.87 18.01 17.21
C GLN A 128 -17.16 16.67 17.41
N VAL A 129 -17.05 15.89 16.33
CA VAL A 129 -16.27 14.64 16.29
C VAL A 129 -14.92 14.85 15.58
N THR A 130 -14.79 15.92 14.82
CA THR A 130 -13.59 16.25 14.05
C THR A 130 -12.82 17.34 14.78
N ILE A 131 -11.55 17.05 15.10
CA ILE A 131 -10.62 18.03 15.69
C ILE A 131 -10.34 19.14 14.67
N GLN A 132 -10.37 20.39 15.14
CA GLN A 132 -10.09 21.60 14.38
C GLN A 132 -8.88 22.35 14.97
N PRO A 133 -8.24 23.27 14.22
CA PRO A 133 -7.11 24.05 14.73
C PRO A 133 -7.42 24.83 16.02
N LYS A 134 -8.66 25.29 16.19
CA LYS A 134 -9.11 25.99 17.40
C LYS A 134 -9.05 25.10 18.67
N ASP A 135 -9.23 23.79 18.52
CA ASP A 135 -9.20 22.83 19.63
C ASP A 135 -7.77 22.63 20.11
N ILE A 136 -6.82 22.55 19.16
CA ILE A 136 -5.38 22.49 19.45
C ILE A 136 -4.91 23.79 20.12
N GLN A 137 -5.36 24.95 19.60
CA GLN A 137 -5.04 26.24 20.19
C GLN A 137 -5.57 26.37 21.62
N LEU A 138 -6.79 25.89 21.87
CA LEU A 138 -7.39 25.86 23.21
C LEU A 138 -6.60 24.92 24.13
N ALA A 139 -6.29 23.71 23.70
CA ALA A 139 -5.50 22.74 24.46
C ALA A 139 -4.12 23.32 24.86
N ARG A 140 -3.38 23.91 23.90
CA ARG A 140 -2.11 24.60 24.17
C ARG A 140 -2.25 25.73 25.17
N ARG A 141 -3.32 26.52 25.06
CA ARG A 141 -3.59 27.63 25.97
C ARG A 141 -3.86 27.15 27.40
N ILE A 142 -4.55 26.02 27.56
CA ILE A 142 -4.83 25.41 28.87
C ILE A 142 -3.57 24.79 29.46
N ARG A 143 -2.74 24.11 28.65
CA ARG A 143 -1.44 23.57 29.09
C ARG A 143 -0.47 24.64 29.59
N GLY A 144 -0.63 25.87 29.11
CA GLY A 144 0.32 26.95 29.39
C GLY A 144 1.51 26.95 28.43
N ASP A 145 1.44 26.21 27.32
CA ASP A 145 2.43 26.15 26.25
C ASP A 145 2.40 27.45 25.41
N ARG A 146 2.67 28.58 26.05
CA ARG A 146 2.87 29.88 25.39
C ARG A 146 4.27 29.88 24.79
N SER A 147 4.32 29.63 23.49
CA SER A 147 5.36 30.16 22.59
C SER A 147 4.71 31.25 21.75
#